data_AF-A0A813DZX1-F1
#
_entry.id   AF-A0A813DZX1-F1
#
_cell.length_a   1.000
_cell.length_b   1.000
_cell.length_c   1.000
_cell.angle_alpha   90.00
_cell.angle_beta   90.00
_cell.angle_gamma   90.00
#
_symmetry.space_group_name_H-M   'P 1'
#
loop_
_entity.id
_entity.type
_entity.pdbx_description
1 polymer ?
#
loop_
_entity_poly.entity_id
_entity_poly.type
_entity_poly.pdbx_seq_one_letter_code
_entity_poly.pdbx_strand_id
1 'polypeptide(L)'
;MGVWPKDAPDKQEEIEMSFEQGRCIKINGKAVTAFEALTQAANEIAGRNGIGLSQALANRILGTKSRGVYEAPGMTFLAEALKTVYQAVLDRRSTSLFKFLSTHVSDQVF
;
A
#
# COMPACT_ATOMS: atom_id res chain seq x y z
N MET A 1 -3.08 11.94 3.10
CA MET A 1 -3.89 12.95 2.41
C MET A 1 -5.05 12.23 1.76
N GLY A 2 -6.24 12.33 2.34
CA GLY A 2 -7.44 11.68 1.82
C GLY A 2 -8.69 12.23 2.46
N VAL A 3 -9.84 11.72 2.02
CA VAL A 3 -11.14 12.03 2.63
C VAL A 3 -11.53 10.95 3.63
N TRP A 4 -12.49 11.25 4.50
CA TRP A 4 -13.09 10.17 5.30
C TRP A 4 -13.87 9.22 4.39
N PRO A 5 -13.96 7.92 4.70
CA PRO A 5 -14.72 6.98 3.88
C PRO A 5 -16.19 7.38 3.65
N LYS A 6 -16.80 8.11 4.60
CA LYS A 6 -18.15 8.68 4.47
C LYS A 6 -18.28 9.84 3.47
N ASP A 7 -17.16 10.47 3.12
CA ASP A 7 -17.08 11.61 2.22
C ASP A 7 -16.47 11.19 0.86
N ALA A 8 -16.15 9.91 0.68
CA ALA A 8 -15.66 9.35 -0.58
C ALA A 8 -16.79 9.28 -1.63
N PRO A 9 -16.47 9.32 -2.93
CA PRO A 9 -17.47 9.19 -3.99
C PRO A 9 -18.24 7.86 -3.90
N ASP A 10 -19.56 7.90 -4.10
CA ASP A 10 -20.41 6.69 -4.14
C ASP A 10 -20.17 5.82 -5.38
N LYS A 11 -19.48 6.36 -6.40
CA LYS A 11 -19.21 5.67 -7.65
C LYS A 11 -17.91 4.88 -7.53
N GLN A 12 -17.98 3.57 -7.79
CA GLN A 12 -16.80 2.72 -7.90
C GLN A 12 -15.87 3.21 -9.02
N GLU A 13 -14.58 3.25 -8.71
CA GLU A 13 -13.52 3.58 -9.65
C GLU A 13 -12.69 2.33 -9.97
N GLU A 14 -12.59 1.98 -11.25
CA GLU A 14 -11.77 0.86 -11.72
C GLU A 14 -10.40 1.38 -12.15
N ILE A 15 -9.35 0.74 -11.64
CA ILE A 15 -7.96 1.10 -11.89
C ILE A 15 -7.20 -0.11 -12.39
N GLU A 16 -6.52 0.03 -13.51
CA GLU A 16 -5.60 -0.97 -14.03
C GLU A 16 -4.17 -0.60 -13.65
N MET A 17 -3.41 -1.57 -13.12
CA MET A 17 -2.00 -1.40 -12.82
C MET A 17 -1.17 -2.51 -13.45
N SER A 18 -0.04 -2.15 -14.02
CA SER A 18 0.95 -3.11 -14.51
C SER A 18 2.19 -3.09 -13.62
N PHE A 19 2.66 -4.29 -13.27
CA PHE A 19 3.85 -4.49 -12.44
C PHE A 19 4.93 -5.24 -13.21
N GLU A 20 6.17 -4.82 -13.02
CA GLU A 20 7.36 -5.49 -13.53
C GLU A 20 8.39 -5.58 -12.39
N GLN A 21 8.89 -6.79 -12.13
CA GLN A 21 9.87 -7.06 -11.06
C GLN A 21 9.44 -6.47 -9.69
N GLY A 22 8.15 -6.53 -9.38
CA GLY A 22 7.58 -6.02 -8.14
C GLY A 22 7.40 -4.49 -8.07
N ARG A 23 7.63 -3.77 -9.17
CA ARG A 23 7.45 -2.31 -9.26
C ARG A 23 6.28 -1.97 -10.19
N CYS A 24 5.46 -1.01 -9.78
CA CYS A 24 4.41 -0.49 -10.65
C CYS A 24 5.04 0.36 -11.76
N ILE A 25 4.79 0.00 -13.01
CA ILE A 25 5.33 0.67 -14.20
C ILE A 25 4.27 1.40 -15.02
N LYS A 26 2.99 1.03 -14.86
CA LYS A 26 1.86 1.66 -15.56
C LYS A 26 0.62 1.71 -14.68
N ILE A 27 -0.15 2.79 -14.83
CA ILE A 27 -1.47 2.98 -14.22
C ILE A 27 -2.42 3.48 -15.31
N ASN A 28 -3.58 2.82 -15.47
CA ASN A 28 -4.57 3.13 -16.51
C ASN A 28 -3.94 3.28 -17.90
N GLY A 29 -3.06 2.36 -18.26
CA GLY A 29 -2.33 2.34 -19.54
C GLY A 29 -1.18 3.36 -19.66
N LYS A 30 -1.05 4.32 -18.74
CA LYS A 30 0.00 5.35 -18.78
C LYS A 30 1.26 4.88 -18.04
N ALA A 31 2.42 4.99 -18.68
CA ALA A 31 3.70 4.71 -18.05
C ALA A 31 3.99 5.71 -16.92
N VAL A 32 4.52 5.19 -15.81
CA VAL A 32 4.83 5.98 -14.62
C VAL A 32 6.22 5.62 -14.08
N THR A 33 6.92 6.63 -13.59
CA THR A 33 8.08 6.47 -12.71
C THR A 33 7.64 6.00 -11.31
N ALA A 34 8.56 5.55 -10.47
CA ALA A 34 8.24 5.16 -9.09
C ALA A 34 7.60 6.30 -8.28
N PHE A 35 8.06 7.53 -8.50
CA PHE A 35 7.50 8.72 -7.86
C PHE A 35 6.10 9.04 -8.39
N GLU A 36 5.88 8.94 -9.70
CA GLU A 36 4.55 9.12 -10.30
C GLU A 36 3.59 8.02 -9.88
N ALA A 37 4.04 6.77 -9.75
CA ALA A 37 3.21 5.69 -9.24
C ALA A 37 2.69 6.02 -7.84
N LEU A 38 3.57 6.52 -6.96
CA LEU A 38 3.20 6.93 -5.59
C LEU A 38 2.29 8.19 -5.55
N THR A 39 2.50 9.14 -6.46
CA THR A 39 1.73 10.39 -6.47
C THR A 39 0.39 10.24 -7.22
N GLN A 40 0.38 9.75 -8.47
CA GLN A 40 -0.83 9.58 -9.31
C GLN A 40 -1.72 8.41 -8.88
N ALA A 41 -1.25 7.16 -8.81
CA ALA A 41 -2.14 6.05 -8.39
C ALA A 41 -2.51 6.16 -6.93
N ALA A 42 -1.57 6.64 -6.13
CA ALA A 42 -1.51 6.17 -4.78
C ALA A 42 -2.01 7.24 -3.81
N ASN A 43 -1.55 8.49 -3.91
CA ASN A 43 -2.07 9.55 -3.05
C ASN A 43 -3.35 10.20 -3.58
N GLU A 44 -3.45 10.45 -4.89
CA GLU A 44 -4.63 11.12 -5.45
C GLU A 44 -5.85 10.20 -5.51
N ILE A 45 -5.73 9.06 -6.21
CA ILE A 45 -6.86 8.13 -6.42
C ILE A 45 -7.26 7.47 -5.12
N ALA A 46 -6.32 6.88 -4.38
CA ALA A 46 -6.66 6.20 -3.14
C ALA A 46 -7.08 7.20 -2.04
N GLY A 47 -6.51 8.41 -2.03
CA GLY A 47 -6.90 9.47 -1.11
C GLY A 47 -8.34 9.95 -1.31
N ARG A 48 -8.78 10.20 -2.56
CA ARG A 48 -10.18 10.59 -2.83
C ARG A 48 -11.18 9.48 -2.55
N ASN A 49 -10.74 8.22 -2.60
CA ASN A 49 -11.55 7.04 -2.29
C ASN A 49 -11.47 6.64 -0.79
N GLY A 50 -10.85 7.47 0.06
CA GLY A 50 -10.81 7.24 1.52
C GLY A 50 -9.95 6.06 1.97
N ILE A 51 -8.99 5.63 1.17
CA ILE A 51 -8.11 4.48 1.44
C ILE A 51 -6.89 4.91 2.26
N GLY A 52 -6.38 4.01 3.11
CA GLY A 52 -5.07 4.14 3.75
C GLY A 52 -5.00 5.04 4.99
N LEU A 53 -6.16 5.37 5.59
CA LEU A 53 -6.23 5.87 6.96
C LEU A 53 -6.17 4.69 7.94
N SER A 54 -5.25 4.72 8.90
CA SER A 54 -5.13 3.70 9.93
C SER A 54 -4.88 4.31 11.31
N GLN A 55 -5.31 3.59 12.35
CA GLN A 55 -5.06 3.92 13.74
C GLN A 55 -4.37 2.74 14.40
N ALA A 56 -3.25 2.98 15.06
CA ALA A 56 -2.49 1.94 15.73
C ALA A 56 -2.04 2.36 17.11
N LEU A 57 -2.03 1.39 18.03
CA LEU A 57 -1.30 1.47 19.28
C LEU A 57 -0.01 0.66 19.11
N ALA A 58 1.11 1.33 18.87
CA ALA A 58 2.40 0.72 18.60
C ALA A 58 3.29 0.71 19.85
N ASN A 59 4.15 -0.31 19.98
CA ASN A 59 5.25 -0.29 20.93
C ASN A 59 6.38 0.55 20.33
N ARG A 60 7.07 1.37 21.12
CA ARG A 60 8.27 2.11 20.69
C ARG A 60 9.53 1.36 21.11
N ILE A 61 10.66 1.67 20.46
CA ILE A 61 11.99 1.14 20.81
C ILE A 61 12.32 1.32 22.30
N LEU A 62 11.90 2.45 22.90
CA LEU A 62 12.11 2.74 24.32
C LEU A 62 11.19 1.95 25.29
N GLY A 63 10.39 1.01 24.79
CA GLY A 63 9.49 0.17 25.61
C GLY A 63 8.17 0.83 26.00
N THR A 64 7.88 2.04 25.50
CA THR A 64 6.62 2.75 25.75
C THR A 64 5.59 2.48 24.65
N LYS A 65 4.30 2.64 24.95
CA LYS A 65 3.23 2.59 23.94
C LYS A 65 2.91 3.97 23.39
N SER A 66 2.56 4.03 22.12
CA SER A 66 2.15 5.27 21.44
C SER A 66 0.94 4.99 20.57
N ARG A 67 -0.11 5.81 20.71
CA ARG A 67 -1.24 5.82 19.78
C ARG A 67 -0.92 6.80 18.65
N GLY A 68 -1.02 6.33 17.41
CA GLY A 68 -0.80 7.13 16.21
C GLY A 68 -1.95 6.98 15.23
N VAL A 69 -2.19 8.05 14.48
CA VAL A 69 -3.04 8.05 13.28
C VAL A 69 -2.10 8.24 12.11
N TYR A 70 -2.21 7.38 11.10
CA TYR A 70 -1.35 7.37 9.93
C TYR A 70 -2.18 7.43 8.67
N GLU A 71 -1.74 8.25 7.72
CA GLU A 71 -2.32 8.33 6.38
C GLU A 71 -1.26 7.95 5.35
N ALA A 72 -1.47 6.81 4.70
CA ALA A 72 -0.60 6.34 3.62
C ALA A 72 -1.43 5.75 2.47
N PRO A 73 -2.39 6.53 1.89
CA PRO A 73 -3.31 6.07 0.84
C PRO A 73 -2.58 5.33 -0.26
N GLY A 74 -1.46 5.90 -0.69
CA GLY A 74 -0.73 5.35 -1.80
C GLY A 74 0.03 4.08 -1.54
N MET A 75 0.76 4.06 -0.44
CA MET A 75 1.47 2.85 -0.04
C MET A 75 0.49 1.70 0.20
N THR A 76 -0.67 1.98 0.83
CA THR A 76 -1.72 0.99 1.04
C THR A 76 -2.26 0.44 -0.28
N PHE A 77 -2.59 1.31 -1.23
CA PHE A 77 -3.17 0.89 -2.51
C PHE A 77 -2.19 0.09 -3.37
N LEU A 78 -0.95 0.56 -3.52
CA LEU A 78 0.11 -0.14 -4.26
C LEU A 78 0.46 -1.49 -3.61
N ALA A 79 0.52 -1.54 -2.27
CA ALA A 79 0.82 -2.78 -1.56
C ALA A 79 -0.26 -3.84 -1.76
N GLU A 80 -1.55 -3.48 -1.75
CA GLU A 80 -2.64 -4.45 -1.95
C GLU A 80 -2.68 -4.93 -3.41
N ALA A 81 -2.44 -4.04 -4.38
CA ALA A 81 -2.30 -4.43 -5.79
C ALA A 81 -1.12 -5.40 -6.00
N LEU A 82 0.05 -5.07 -5.45
CA LEU A 82 1.25 -5.91 -5.55
C LEU A 82 1.08 -7.27 -4.86
N LYS A 83 0.39 -7.31 -3.72
CA LYS A 83 0.06 -8.56 -3.00
C LYS A 83 -0.82 -9.47 -3.85
N THR A 84 -1.72 -8.92 -4.67
CA THR A 84 -2.52 -9.70 -5.62
C THR A 84 -1.63 -10.33 -6.70
N VAL A 85 -0.63 -9.61 -7.20
CA VAL A 85 0.38 -10.17 -8.11
C VAL A 85 1.14 -11.30 -7.42
N TYR A 86 1.60 -11.10 -6.18
CA TYR A 86 2.30 -12.13 -5.41
C TYR A 86 1.48 -13.40 -5.20
N GLN A 87 0.17 -13.30 -5.00
CA GLN A 87 -0.70 -14.48 -4.91
C GLN A 87 -0.72 -15.30 -6.20
N ALA A 88 -0.58 -14.65 -7.36
CA ALA A 88 -0.56 -15.34 -8.64
C ALA A 88 0.81 -15.94 -8.99
N VAL A 89 1.92 -15.35 -8.52
CA VAL A 89 3.28 -15.72 -8.97
C VAL A 89 4.11 -16.48 -7.95
N LEU A 90 3.85 -16.33 -6.64
CA LEU A 90 4.61 -17.01 -5.60
C LEU A 90 3.95 -18.34 -5.23
N ASP A 91 4.74 -19.41 -5.20
CA ASP A 91 4.28 -20.68 -4.62
C ASP A 91 4.16 -20.58 -3.09
N ARG A 92 3.62 -21.63 -2.48
CA ARG A 92 3.39 -21.69 -1.02
C ARG A 92 4.66 -21.49 -0.20
N ARG A 93 5.78 -22.11 -0.58
CA ARG A 93 7.05 -22.01 0.16
C ARG A 93 7.62 -20.61 0.03
N SER A 94 7.66 -20.06 -1.19
CA SER A 94 8.11 -18.69 -1.44
C SER A 94 7.27 -17.65 -0.70
N THR A 95 5.95 -17.82 -0.68
CA THR A 95 5.03 -16.94 0.08
C THR A 95 5.33 -16.98 1.58
N SER A 96 5.58 -18.17 2.14
CA SER A 96 5.90 -18.31 3.55
C SER A 96 7.23 -17.62 3.90
N LEU A 97 8.25 -17.79 3.06
CA LEU A 97 9.54 -17.15 3.24
C LEU A 97 9.43 -15.63 3.13
N PHE A 98 8.69 -15.12 2.13
CA PHE A 98 8.46 -13.69 1.94
C PHE A 98 7.82 -13.06 3.18
N LYS A 99 6.77 -13.68 3.75
CA LYS A 99 6.11 -13.16 4.96
C LYS A 99 7.05 -13.09 6.16
N PHE A 100 7.87 -14.12 6.35
CA PHE A 100 8.87 -14.16 7.42
C PHE A 100 9.89 -13.03 7.27
N LEU A 101 10.50 -12.91 6.09
CA LEU A 101 11.50 -11.86 5.81
C LEU A 101 10.90 -10.46 5.87
N SER A 102 9.67 -10.27 5.36
CA SER A 102 8.98 -8.98 5.40
C SER A 102 8.76 -8.50 6.83
N THR A 103 8.42 -9.41 7.75
CA THR A 103 8.24 -9.08 9.17
C THR A 103 9.58 -8.70 9.78
N HIS A 104 10.62 -9.51 9.54
CA HIS A 104 11.96 -9.25 10.04
C HIS A 104 12.51 -7.90 9.58
N VAL A 105 12.34 -7.54 8.29
CA VAL A 105 12.76 -6.24 7.76
C VAL A 105 11.93 -5.11 8.37
N SER A 106 10.62 -5.29 8.55
CA SER A 106 9.76 -4.27 9.18
C SER A 106 10.23 -3.91 10.58
N ASP A 107 10.65 -4.90 11.37
CA ASP A 107 11.16 -4.69 12.74
C ASP A 107 12.51 -3.96 12.77
N GLN A 108 13.28 -3.94 11.67
CA GLN A 108 14.55 -3.19 11.57
C GLN A 108 14.35 -1.74 11.11
N VAL A 109 13.23 -1.44 10.43
CA VAL A 109 12.90 -0.09 9.94
C VAL A 109 12.22 0.73 11.04
N PHE A 110 11.50 0.07 11.95
CA PHE A 110 10.73 0.66 13.04
C PHE A 110 11.57 0.93 14.29
#